data_AF-A0A8T2LBK5-F1
#
_entry.id   AF-A0A8T2LBK5-F1
#
_cell.length_a   1.000
_cell.length_b   1.000
_cell.length_c   1.000
_cell.angle_alpha   90.00
_cell.angle_beta   90.00
_cell.angle_gamma   90.00
#
_symmetry.space_group_name_H-M   'P 1'
#
loop_
_entity.id
_entity.type
_entity.pdbx_description
1 polymer ?
#
loop_
_entity_poly.entity_id
_entity_poly.type
_entity_poly.pdbx_seq_one_letter_code
_entity_poly.pdbx_strand_id
1 'polypeptide(L)'
;MGNNACSPSPETIDSVFWAGQAGGIIPDITLDRSLSNYLSLNSSFALNSQYAAIQRHLSKDRLAVLDSNLTSIFGHSSRVSYGGVGIVALALSFLLDTLVGQTSDPYQRIFGPDYSSEIPTVAREYLTQVPWKVNDSDGMAEMTEIYDQKLKYALIELYENMTIDHHLNTAAIKQWINGAAIHLHMRIHGIRMFSVPKGSAESLRLSYRTGLGRVLQLYTGYLRRNVKERSATLDPSIKAGFLITEPSKKVRHRVVHNACQTQSIIGAVVARILAAQNVRTTETFFDEPARLIDKFVRQREHFELPTRNASRHS
;
A
#
# COMPACT_ATOMS: atom_id res chain seq x y z
N MET A 1 15.95 -11.89 -42.29
CA MET A 1 14.94 -11.36 -41.37
C MET A 1 15.30 -9.89 -41.13
N GLY A 2 14.56 -8.97 -41.71
CA GLY A 2 14.95 -7.55 -41.77
C GLY A 2 14.77 -6.86 -40.41
N ASN A 3 15.79 -6.16 -39.96
CA ASN A 3 15.67 -5.18 -38.88
C ASN A 3 14.63 -4.13 -39.32
N ASN A 4 13.46 -4.13 -38.69
CA ASN A 4 12.52 -3.02 -38.84
C ASN A 4 13.22 -1.76 -38.31
N ALA A 5 13.59 -0.85 -39.22
CA ALA A 5 14.35 0.37 -38.92
C ALA A 5 13.68 1.30 -37.87
N CYS A 6 12.44 1.02 -37.49
CA CYS A 6 11.64 1.77 -36.51
C CYS A 6 11.32 0.98 -35.24
N SER A 7 11.95 -0.17 -35.00
CA SER A 7 11.89 -0.86 -33.70
C SER A 7 13.00 -0.34 -32.79
N PRO A 8 12.71 0.16 -31.58
CA PRO A 8 13.73 0.57 -30.62
C PRO A 8 14.46 -0.65 -30.06
N SER A 9 15.73 -0.46 -29.69
CA SER A 9 16.49 -1.50 -28.98
C SER A 9 16.00 -1.66 -27.53
N PRO A 10 16.14 -2.85 -26.92
CA PRO A 10 15.87 -3.04 -25.49
C PRO A 10 16.63 -2.04 -24.61
N GLU A 11 17.89 -1.72 -24.96
CA GLU A 11 18.74 -0.78 -24.23
C GLU A 11 18.16 0.64 -24.24
N THR A 12 17.58 1.05 -25.37
CA THR A 12 16.86 2.34 -25.50
C THR A 12 15.68 2.39 -24.54
N ILE A 13 14.85 1.34 -24.51
CA ILE A 13 13.67 1.27 -23.65
C ILE A 13 14.08 1.31 -22.18
N ASP A 14 15.10 0.54 -21.82
CA ASP A 14 15.61 0.46 -20.45
C ASP A 14 16.19 1.78 -19.99
N SER A 15 16.97 2.46 -20.84
CA SER A 15 17.53 3.77 -20.51
C SER A 15 16.44 4.83 -20.24
N VAL A 16 15.37 4.87 -21.06
CA VAL A 16 14.24 5.78 -20.84
C VAL A 16 13.52 5.45 -19.53
N PHE A 17 13.24 4.18 -19.28
CA PHE A 17 12.55 3.73 -18.07
C PHE A 17 13.36 4.04 -16.81
N TRP A 18 14.65 3.70 -16.78
CA TRP A 18 15.52 3.95 -15.62
C TRP A 18 15.74 5.43 -15.36
N ALA A 19 15.80 6.27 -16.41
CA ALA A 19 15.82 7.72 -16.24
C ALA A 19 14.53 8.23 -15.56
N GLY A 20 13.37 7.70 -15.96
CA GLY A 20 12.10 7.97 -15.29
C GLY A 20 12.11 7.53 -13.82
N GLN A 21 12.68 6.37 -13.52
CA GLN A 21 12.71 5.82 -12.16
C GLN A 21 13.64 6.65 -11.26
N ALA A 22 14.86 6.94 -11.72
CA ALA A 22 15.81 7.78 -11.00
C ALA A 22 15.28 9.20 -10.79
N GLY A 23 14.47 9.70 -11.72
CA GLY A 23 13.76 10.98 -11.58
C GLY A 23 12.51 10.94 -10.69
N GLY A 24 12.13 9.79 -10.14
CA GLY A 24 10.95 9.66 -9.27
C GLY A 24 9.61 9.89 -9.99
N ILE A 25 9.56 9.74 -11.31
CA ILE A 25 8.34 10.00 -12.11
C ILE A 25 7.64 8.71 -12.57
N ILE A 26 8.23 7.53 -12.34
CA ILE A 26 7.51 6.28 -12.62
C ILE A 26 6.32 6.19 -11.68
N PRO A 27 5.09 6.11 -12.20
CA PRO A 27 3.91 6.06 -11.36
C PRO A 27 3.88 4.75 -10.57
N ASP A 28 3.30 4.82 -9.39
CA ASP A 28 3.19 3.70 -8.44
C ASP A 28 1.74 3.58 -7.98
N ILE A 29 1.11 2.46 -8.31
CA ILE A 29 -0.21 2.03 -7.84
C ILE A 29 -0.14 0.73 -7.03
N THR A 30 1.07 0.33 -6.61
CA THR A 30 1.29 -0.96 -5.96
C THR A 30 0.54 -1.04 -4.62
N LEU A 31 0.14 -2.27 -4.26
CA LEU A 31 -0.24 -2.59 -2.90
C LEU A 31 1.02 -2.50 -2.01
N ASP A 32 0.96 -1.69 -0.95
CA ASP A 32 2.11 -1.50 -0.08
C ASP A 32 2.51 -2.80 0.62
N ARG A 33 3.82 -3.01 0.74
CA ARG A 33 4.38 -4.23 1.32
C ARG A 33 3.93 -4.44 2.77
N SER A 34 3.81 -3.38 3.57
CA SER A 34 3.34 -3.50 4.95
C SER A 34 1.92 -4.05 5.00
N LEU A 35 1.03 -3.64 4.07
CA LEU A 35 -0.31 -4.22 3.99
C LEU A 35 -0.25 -5.71 3.64
N SER A 36 0.52 -6.09 2.62
CA SER A 36 0.66 -7.50 2.25
C SER A 36 1.25 -8.39 3.36
N ASN A 37 2.10 -7.81 4.23
CA ASN A 37 2.71 -8.55 5.34
C ASN A 37 1.74 -8.68 6.53
N TYR A 38 1.20 -7.56 7.01
CA TYR A 38 0.43 -7.53 8.26
C TYR A 38 -1.06 -7.82 8.08
N LEU A 39 -1.58 -7.74 6.86
CA LEU A 39 -2.94 -8.19 6.55
C LEU A 39 -2.95 -9.65 6.05
N SER A 40 -1.87 -10.40 6.24
CA SER A 40 -1.81 -11.82 5.88
C SER A 40 -2.02 -12.76 7.07
N LEU A 41 -2.12 -14.06 6.78
CA LEU A 41 -2.08 -15.11 7.79
C LEU A 41 -0.74 -15.16 8.55
N ASN A 42 0.34 -14.56 8.02
CA ASN A 42 1.66 -14.50 8.65
C ASN A 42 1.90 -13.22 9.46
N SER A 43 0.86 -12.43 9.72
CA SER A 43 0.95 -11.15 10.42
C SER A 43 1.65 -11.21 11.79
N SER A 44 1.40 -12.26 12.57
CA SER A 44 2.04 -12.47 13.87
C SER A 44 3.56 -12.66 13.73
N PHE A 45 4.00 -13.46 12.77
CA PHE A 45 5.42 -13.66 12.50
C PHE A 45 6.10 -12.36 12.05
N ALA A 46 5.45 -11.59 11.18
CA ALA A 46 5.97 -10.30 10.71
C ALA A 46 6.14 -9.31 11.87
N LEU A 47 5.14 -9.19 12.75
CA LEU A 47 5.18 -8.26 13.89
C LEU A 47 6.26 -8.66 14.90
N ASN A 48 6.33 -9.94 15.26
CA ASN A 48 7.36 -10.44 16.16
C ASN A 48 8.77 -10.23 15.58
N SER A 49 8.94 -10.43 14.26
CA SER A 49 10.22 -10.19 13.59
C SER A 49 10.62 -8.70 13.61
N GLN A 50 9.67 -7.78 13.39
CA GLN A 50 9.91 -6.33 13.49
C GLN A 50 10.31 -5.95 14.92
N TYR A 51 9.56 -6.39 15.92
CA TYR A 51 9.84 -6.07 17.32
C TYR A 51 11.19 -6.66 17.78
N ALA A 52 11.50 -7.90 17.41
CA ALA A 52 12.82 -8.51 17.69
C ALA A 52 13.97 -7.78 16.97
N ALA A 53 13.73 -7.20 15.79
CA ALA A 53 14.71 -6.33 15.15
C ALA A 53 14.90 -5.03 15.96
N ILE A 54 13.83 -4.38 16.40
CA ILE A 54 13.90 -3.18 17.26
C ILE A 54 14.68 -3.46 18.54
N GLN A 55 14.39 -4.57 19.23
CA GLN A 55 15.08 -4.97 20.45
C GLN A 55 16.59 -5.13 20.28
N ARG A 56 17.04 -5.62 19.12
CA ARG A 56 18.48 -5.77 18.82
C ARG A 56 19.18 -4.45 18.53
N HIS A 57 18.46 -3.43 18.06
CA HIS A 57 19.05 -2.14 17.66
C HIS A 57 18.99 -1.08 18.76
N LEU A 58 18.07 -1.18 19.72
CA LEU A 58 17.94 -0.23 20.81
C LEU A 58 18.85 -0.58 21.99
N SER A 59 19.34 0.45 22.70
CA SER A 59 19.97 0.26 24.00
C SER A 59 18.94 -0.18 25.05
N LYS A 60 19.40 -0.79 26.15
CA LYS A 60 18.53 -1.26 27.24
C LYS A 60 17.62 -0.16 27.79
N ASP A 61 18.14 1.06 27.96
CA ASP A 61 17.34 2.18 28.48
C ASP A 61 16.26 2.62 27.50
N ARG A 62 16.58 2.73 26.20
CA ARG A 62 15.59 3.08 25.18
C ARG A 62 14.54 2.00 25.00
N LEU A 63 14.93 0.73 25.12
CA LEU A 63 14.00 -0.40 25.09
C LEU A 63 13.06 -0.36 26.31
N ALA A 64 13.57 -0.07 27.51
CA ALA A 64 12.74 0.05 28.70
C ALA A 64 11.71 1.19 28.59
N VAL A 65 12.09 2.32 27.97
CA VAL A 65 11.17 3.43 27.67
C VAL A 65 10.12 2.99 26.65
N LEU A 66 10.53 2.32 25.58
CA LEU A 66 9.61 1.79 24.57
C LEU A 66 8.58 0.84 25.21
N ASP A 67 9.03 -0.14 25.97
CA ASP A 67 8.15 -1.13 26.61
C ASP A 67 7.21 -0.47 27.62
N SER A 68 7.67 0.54 28.36
CA SER A 68 6.83 1.33 29.26
C SER A 68 5.73 2.09 28.51
N ASN A 69 6.08 2.73 27.39
CA ASN A 69 5.11 3.45 26.55
C ASN A 69 4.08 2.48 25.96
N LEU A 70 4.53 1.35 25.41
CA LEU A 70 3.64 0.32 24.87
C LEU A 70 2.70 -0.23 25.95
N THR A 71 3.22 -0.55 27.13
CA THR A 71 2.40 -1.02 28.27
C THR A 71 1.35 0.01 28.65
N SER A 72 1.69 1.30 28.66
CA SER A 72 0.72 2.38 28.92
C SER A 72 -0.36 2.46 27.85
N ILE A 73 0.01 2.34 26.57
CA ILE A 73 -0.93 2.38 25.43
C ILE A 73 -1.89 1.19 25.48
N PHE A 74 -1.42 0.01 25.89
CA PHE A 74 -2.20 -1.22 25.98
C PHE A 74 -3.05 -1.32 27.26
N GLY A 75 -3.29 -0.22 27.97
CA GLY A 75 -4.10 -0.21 29.19
C GLY A 75 -3.42 -0.91 30.37
N HIS A 76 -2.11 -0.69 30.53
CA HIS A 76 -1.26 -1.32 31.55
C HIS A 76 -1.13 -2.85 31.46
N SER A 77 -1.39 -3.42 30.28
CA SER A 77 -1.17 -4.83 29.98
C SER A 77 0.11 -5.03 29.16
N SER A 78 0.87 -6.09 29.46
CA SER A 78 1.96 -6.55 28.60
C SER A 78 1.48 -7.43 27.44
N ARG A 79 0.20 -7.81 27.43
CA ARG A 79 -0.43 -8.64 26.41
C ARG A 79 -1.48 -7.86 25.64
N VAL A 80 -1.45 -8.01 24.33
CA VAL A 80 -2.41 -7.44 23.39
C VAL A 80 -3.27 -8.56 22.80
N SER A 81 -4.56 -8.53 23.11
CA SER A 81 -5.53 -9.48 22.56
C SER A 81 -5.60 -9.35 21.04
N TYR A 82 -5.50 -10.47 20.30
CA TYR A 82 -5.40 -10.45 18.83
C TYR A 82 -4.25 -9.59 18.26
N GLY A 83 -3.24 -9.25 19.08
CA GLY A 83 -2.16 -8.34 18.72
C GLY A 83 -1.36 -8.75 17.48
N GLY A 84 -1.24 -10.06 17.24
CA GLY A 84 -0.54 -10.61 16.09
C GLY A 84 -1.40 -10.75 14.84
N VAL A 85 -2.61 -10.18 14.79
CA VAL A 85 -3.60 -10.51 13.77
C VAL A 85 -4.05 -9.29 12.96
N GLY A 86 -3.80 -9.33 11.64
CA GLY A 86 -4.44 -8.43 10.67
C GLY A 86 -4.28 -6.94 10.99
N ILE A 87 -5.41 -6.22 11.04
CA ILE A 87 -5.46 -4.78 11.34
C ILE A 87 -4.76 -4.43 12.66
N VAL A 88 -4.88 -5.27 13.69
CA VAL A 88 -4.23 -5.00 14.98
C VAL A 88 -2.72 -5.08 14.82
N ALA A 89 -2.20 -6.12 14.17
CA ALA A 89 -0.77 -6.24 13.89
C ALA A 89 -0.25 -5.09 13.02
N LEU A 90 -1.03 -4.65 12.03
CA LEU A 90 -0.68 -3.50 11.19
C LEU A 90 -0.59 -2.21 12.01
N ALA A 91 -1.57 -1.94 12.88
CA ALA A 91 -1.57 -0.77 13.74
C ALA A 91 -0.40 -0.78 14.73
N LEU A 92 -0.10 -1.94 15.33
CA LEU A 92 1.06 -2.10 16.20
C LEU A 92 2.37 -1.87 15.45
N SER A 93 2.50 -2.35 14.21
CA SER A 93 3.68 -2.10 13.38
C SER A 93 3.92 -0.61 13.15
N PHE A 94 2.87 0.19 12.92
CA PHE A 94 3.01 1.63 12.69
C PHE A 94 3.29 2.38 13.99
N LEU A 95 2.68 1.95 15.09
CA LEU A 95 2.99 2.47 16.41
C LEU A 95 4.47 2.25 16.74
N LEU A 96 4.99 1.06 16.48
CA LEU A 96 6.40 0.75 16.68
C LEU A 96 7.30 1.66 15.83
N ASP A 97 7.04 1.79 14.53
CA ASP A 97 7.80 2.67 13.63
C ASP A 97 7.82 4.13 14.14
N THR A 98 6.67 4.60 14.64
CA THR A 98 6.53 5.95 15.20
C THR A 98 7.34 6.13 16.48
N LEU A 99 7.25 5.18 17.42
CA LEU A 99 7.94 5.28 18.71
C LEU A 99 9.46 5.13 18.60
N VAL A 100 9.95 4.37 17.61
CA VAL A 100 11.40 4.25 17.37
C VAL A 100 11.96 5.39 16.53
N GLY A 101 11.10 6.27 15.99
CA GLY A 101 11.51 7.42 15.17
C GLY A 101 12.03 7.03 13.80
N GLN A 102 11.40 6.05 13.13
CA GLN A 102 11.70 5.74 11.73
C GLN A 102 11.45 6.97 10.83
N THR A 103 12.32 7.18 9.84
CA THR A 103 12.33 8.41 9.02
C THR A 103 11.21 8.51 7.99
N SER A 104 10.46 7.43 7.74
CA SER A 104 9.39 7.39 6.73
C SER A 104 8.02 7.31 7.40
N ASP A 105 7.15 8.30 7.17
CA ASP A 105 5.73 8.22 7.54
C ASP A 105 5.09 7.01 6.84
N PRO A 106 4.60 5.99 7.58
CA PRO A 106 4.04 4.79 6.98
C PRO A 106 2.81 5.10 6.12
N TYR A 107 2.04 6.13 6.45
CA TYR A 107 0.85 6.51 5.71
C TYR A 107 1.19 7.18 4.38
N GLN A 108 2.22 8.05 4.34
CA GLN A 108 2.71 8.61 3.07
C GLN A 108 3.25 7.53 2.15
N ARG A 109 3.92 6.50 2.70
CA ARG A 109 4.40 5.36 1.91
C ARG A 109 3.24 4.60 1.26
N ILE A 110 2.19 4.32 2.03
CA ILE A 110 1.03 3.50 1.61
C ILE A 110 0.13 4.25 0.63
N PHE A 111 -0.14 5.53 0.89
CA PHE A 111 -1.13 6.30 0.15
C PHE A 111 -0.54 7.29 -0.85
N GLY A 112 0.77 7.50 -0.81
CA GLY A 112 1.46 8.55 -1.55
C GLY A 112 1.36 9.91 -0.84
N PRO A 113 2.10 10.92 -1.36
CA PRO A 113 2.13 12.27 -0.81
C PRO A 113 0.92 13.14 -1.23
N ASP A 114 0.22 12.75 -2.29
CA ASP A 114 -0.91 13.52 -2.83
C ASP A 114 -2.19 13.20 -2.04
N TYR A 115 -2.99 14.19 -1.68
CA TYR A 115 -4.28 13.99 -1.00
C TYR A 115 -5.43 14.01 -1.99
N SER A 116 -5.59 12.93 -2.76
CA SER A 116 -6.67 12.80 -3.75
C SER A 116 -8.02 12.37 -3.16
N SER A 117 -8.07 12.01 -1.87
CA SER A 117 -9.28 11.54 -1.19
C SER A 117 -9.13 11.62 0.34
N GLU A 118 -10.24 11.38 1.05
CA GLU A 118 -10.26 11.26 2.52
C GLU A 118 -9.74 9.91 3.04
N ILE A 119 -9.53 8.92 2.16
CA ILE A 119 -9.09 7.56 2.54
C ILE A 119 -7.86 7.55 3.45
N PRO A 120 -6.76 8.29 3.14
CA PRO A 120 -5.56 8.26 3.98
C PRO A 120 -5.83 8.82 5.38
N THR A 121 -6.70 9.83 5.49
CA THR A 121 -7.08 10.45 6.76
C THR A 121 -7.90 9.48 7.60
N VAL A 122 -8.95 8.89 7.03
CA VAL A 122 -9.82 7.93 7.72
C VAL A 122 -9.02 6.71 8.19
N ALA A 123 -8.16 6.16 7.34
CA ALA A 123 -7.31 5.02 7.69
C ALA A 123 -6.28 5.38 8.78
N ARG A 124 -5.70 6.58 8.75
CA ARG A 124 -4.77 7.07 9.77
C ARG A 124 -5.44 7.18 11.13
N GLU A 125 -6.59 7.84 11.18
CA GLU A 125 -7.35 7.99 12.42
C GLU A 125 -7.71 6.64 13.03
N TYR A 126 -8.22 5.72 12.21
CA TYR A 126 -8.55 4.37 12.65
C TYR A 126 -7.33 3.63 13.22
N LEU A 127 -6.27 3.48 12.42
CA LEU A 127 -5.08 2.72 12.80
C LEU A 127 -4.32 3.33 13.98
N THR A 128 -4.45 4.63 14.22
CA THR A 128 -3.87 5.30 15.40
C THR A 128 -4.64 4.98 16.68
N GLN A 129 -5.97 4.77 16.59
CA GLN A 129 -6.81 4.45 17.74
C GLN A 129 -6.78 2.97 18.12
N VAL A 130 -6.58 2.07 17.15
CA VAL A 130 -6.57 0.61 17.35
C VAL A 130 -5.72 0.18 18.58
N PRO A 131 -4.45 0.62 18.75
CA PRO A 131 -3.62 0.17 19.88
C PRO A 131 -4.18 0.55 21.25
N TRP A 132 -4.93 1.65 21.35
CA TRP A 132 -5.53 2.13 22.59
C TRP A 132 -6.83 1.41 22.96
N LYS A 133 -7.48 0.79 21.98
CA LYS A 133 -8.77 0.09 22.14
C LYS A 133 -8.66 -1.42 22.15
N VAL A 134 -7.49 -1.96 21.83
CA VAL A 134 -7.29 -3.39 21.57
C VAL A 134 -7.66 -4.35 22.72
N ASN A 135 -7.61 -3.89 23.97
CA ASN A 135 -7.99 -4.67 25.16
C ASN A 135 -9.42 -4.37 25.66
N ASP A 136 -10.14 -3.46 25.00
CA ASP A 136 -11.54 -3.12 25.21
C ASP A 136 -12.35 -3.67 24.02
N SER A 137 -12.84 -4.90 24.14
CA SER A 137 -13.48 -5.61 23.01
C SER A 137 -14.71 -4.88 22.47
N ASP A 138 -15.54 -4.32 23.35
CA ASP A 138 -16.76 -3.60 22.95
C ASP A 138 -16.39 -2.28 22.27
N GLY A 139 -15.46 -1.51 22.87
CA GLY A 139 -14.97 -0.28 22.26
C GLY A 139 -14.22 -0.51 20.93
N MET A 140 -13.51 -1.63 20.78
CA MET A 140 -12.85 -2.02 19.54
C MET A 140 -13.85 -2.37 18.43
N ALA A 141 -14.94 -3.07 18.79
CA ALA A 141 -16.01 -3.43 17.88
C ALA A 141 -16.76 -2.19 17.38
N GLU A 142 -17.20 -1.32 18.29
CA GLU A 142 -17.89 -0.05 17.99
C GLU A 142 -17.03 0.85 17.10
N MET A 143 -15.77 1.08 17.50
CA MET A 143 -14.85 1.94 16.75
C MET A 143 -14.57 1.37 15.35
N THR A 144 -14.40 0.05 15.23
CA THR A 144 -14.21 -0.61 13.92
C THR A 144 -15.44 -0.45 13.02
N GLU A 145 -16.66 -0.55 13.54
CA GLU A 145 -17.88 -0.35 12.75
C GLU A 145 -18.02 1.10 12.26
N ILE A 146 -17.73 2.09 13.11
CA ILE A 146 -17.76 3.51 12.73
C ILE A 146 -16.78 3.79 11.58
N TYR A 147 -15.53 3.34 11.71
CA TYR A 147 -14.50 3.59 10.71
C TYR A 147 -14.68 2.72 9.45
N ASP A 148 -15.28 1.54 9.54
CA ASP A 148 -15.66 0.72 8.39
C ASP A 148 -16.64 1.49 7.50
N GLN A 149 -17.66 2.14 8.07
CA GLN A 149 -18.60 2.96 7.31
C GLN A 149 -17.93 4.20 6.71
N LYS A 150 -17.14 4.95 7.49
CA LYS A 150 -16.40 6.13 6.97
C LYS A 150 -15.52 5.75 5.78
N LEU A 151 -14.75 4.67 5.91
CA LEU A 151 -13.83 4.24 4.87
C LEU A 151 -14.58 3.71 3.64
N LYS A 152 -15.70 3.01 3.83
CA LYS A 152 -16.59 2.59 2.74
C LYS A 152 -17.05 3.80 1.91
N TYR A 153 -17.54 4.87 2.54
CA TYR A 153 -18.01 6.05 1.81
C TYR A 153 -16.88 6.71 1.02
N ALA A 154 -15.71 6.93 1.64
CA ALA A 154 -14.56 7.51 0.95
C ALA A 154 -14.07 6.66 -0.23
N LEU A 155 -14.14 5.33 -0.12
CA LEU A 155 -13.79 4.40 -1.20
C LEU A 155 -14.79 4.41 -2.36
N ILE A 156 -16.08 4.56 -2.08
CA ILE A 156 -17.13 4.68 -3.11
C ILE A 156 -16.95 6.00 -3.85
N GLU A 157 -16.84 7.11 -3.14
CA GLU A 157 -16.66 8.44 -3.74
C GLU A 157 -15.42 8.49 -4.64
N LEU A 158 -14.27 7.99 -4.17
CA LEU A 158 -13.06 7.96 -4.99
C LEU A 158 -13.21 7.04 -6.21
N TYR A 159 -13.90 5.90 -6.07
CA TYR A 159 -14.17 5.01 -7.20
C TYR A 159 -15.05 5.69 -8.25
N GLU A 160 -16.11 6.37 -7.85
CA GLU A 160 -17.01 7.10 -8.75
C GLU A 160 -16.28 8.24 -9.45
N ASN A 161 -15.52 9.05 -8.72
CA ASN A 161 -14.67 10.10 -9.28
C ASN A 161 -13.73 9.57 -10.38
N MET A 162 -13.11 8.40 -10.14
CA MET A 162 -12.20 7.77 -11.10
C MET A 162 -12.89 7.13 -12.31
N THR A 163 -14.07 6.54 -12.12
CA THR A 163 -14.70 5.65 -13.11
C THR A 163 -15.88 6.28 -13.86
N ILE A 164 -16.62 7.16 -13.21
CA ILE A 164 -17.79 7.88 -13.73
C ILE A 164 -17.36 9.29 -14.17
N ASP A 165 -16.74 10.06 -13.29
CA ASP A 165 -16.36 11.45 -13.57
C ASP A 165 -15.04 11.60 -14.33
N HIS A 166 -14.38 10.46 -14.62
CA HIS A 166 -13.16 10.39 -15.41
C HIS A 166 -11.96 11.16 -14.83
N HIS A 167 -11.95 11.47 -13.53
CA HIS A 167 -10.86 12.12 -12.80
C HIS A 167 -9.77 11.13 -12.34
N LEU A 168 -9.38 10.21 -13.23
CA LEU A 168 -8.38 9.19 -12.94
C LEU A 168 -6.96 9.79 -12.86
N ASN A 169 -6.23 9.44 -11.80
CA ASN A 169 -4.80 9.71 -11.67
C ASN A 169 -4.11 8.61 -10.84
N THR A 170 -2.78 8.54 -10.87
CA THR A 170 -2.03 7.47 -10.17
C THR A 170 -2.27 7.49 -8.66
N ALA A 171 -2.29 8.65 -8.02
CA ALA A 171 -2.46 8.76 -6.57
C ALA A 171 -3.84 8.24 -6.12
N ALA A 172 -4.90 8.62 -6.82
CA ALA A 172 -6.26 8.13 -6.57
C ALA A 172 -6.34 6.60 -6.64
N ILE A 173 -5.71 5.98 -7.64
CA ILE A 173 -5.70 4.51 -7.78
C ILE A 173 -4.93 3.87 -6.62
N LYS A 174 -3.75 4.38 -6.28
CA LYS A 174 -2.95 3.87 -5.16
C LYS A 174 -3.76 3.95 -3.86
N GLN A 175 -4.43 5.07 -3.62
CA GLN A 175 -5.27 5.27 -2.44
C GLN A 175 -6.44 4.31 -2.38
N TRP A 176 -7.12 4.12 -3.51
CA TRP A 176 -8.23 3.20 -3.60
C TRP A 176 -7.80 1.75 -3.34
N ILE A 177 -6.71 1.28 -3.96
CA ILE A 177 -6.19 -0.09 -3.78
C ILE A 177 -5.82 -0.36 -2.32
N ASN A 178 -5.00 0.52 -1.73
CA ASN A 178 -4.51 0.35 -0.38
C ASN A 178 -5.63 0.54 0.67
N GLY A 179 -6.55 1.47 0.43
CA GLY A 179 -7.75 1.67 1.26
C GLY A 179 -8.70 0.48 1.22
N ALA A 180 -8.95 -0.09 0.03
CA ALA A 180 -9.78 -1.29 -0.12
C ALA A 180 -9.17 -2.50 0.60
N ALA A 181 -7.84 -2.64 0.58
CA ALA A 181 -7.15 -3.69 1.33
C ALA A 181 -7.36 -3.53 2.85
N ILE A 182 -7.21 -2.32 3.37
CA ILE A 182 -7.48 -2.03 4.79
C ILE A 182 -8.94 -2.31 5.13
N HIS A 183 -9.89 -1.81 4.33
CA HIS A 183 -11.32 -1.97 4.61
C HIS A 183 -11.76 -3.45 4.61
N LEU A 184 -11.27 -4.26 3.66
CA LEU A 184 -11.54 -5.69 3.68
C LEU A 184 -11.08 -6.35 4.98
N HIS A 185 -9.91 -5.97 5.50
CA HIS A 185 -9.39 -6.53 6.74
C HIS A 185 -10.00 -5.93 8.00
N MET A 186 -10.50 -4.70 7.95
CA MET A 186 -11.40 -4.16 8.99
C MET A 186 -12.67 -5.00 9.07
N ARG A 187 -13.25 -5.35 7.91
CA ARG A 187 -14.44 -6.19 7.87
C ARG A 187 -14.20 -7.59 8.43
N ILE A 188 -13.06 -8.21 8.07
CA ILE A 188 -12.64 -9.48 8.66
C ILE A 188 -12.45 -9.36 10.18
N HIS A 189 -11.87 -8.26 10.66
CA HIS A 189 -11.70 -8.02 12.08
C HIS A 189 -13.05 -7.87 12.81
N GLY A 190 -14.01 -7.15 12.22
CA GLY A 190 -15.39 -7.08 12.73
C GLY A 190 -16.05 -8.46 12.85
N ILE A 191 -15.85 -9.36 11.88
CA ILE A 191 -16.35 -10.75 11.97
C ILE A 191 -15.74 -11.47 13.18
N ARG A 192 -14.45 -11.28 13.46
CA ARG A 192 -13.77 -11.89 14.64
C ARG A 192 -14.38 -11.40 15.96
N MET A 193 -14.85 -10.16 15.99
CA MET A 193 -15.52 -9.55 17.14
C MET A 193 -17.03 -9.79 17.17
N PHE A 194 -17.57 -10.56 16.23
CA PHE A 194 -19.01 -10.80 16.08
C PHE A 194 -19.85 -9.51 15.84
N SER A 195 -19.22 -8.41 15.40
CA SER A 195 -19.92 -7.15 15.12
C SER A 195 -20.58 -7.13 13.73
N VAL A 196 -20.17 -8.01 12.82
CA VAL A 196 -20.74 -8.12 11.48
C VAL A 196 -20.87 -9.58 11.03
N PRO A 197 -21.81 -9.90 10.12
CA PRO A 197 -21.98 -11.25 9.60
C PRO A 197 -20.79 -11.71 8.76
N LYS A 198 -20.44 -13.01 8.84
CA LYS A 198 -19.33 -13.61 8.07
C LYS A 198 -19.42 -13.36 6.56
N GLY A 199 -20.61 -13.43 5.97
CA GLY A 199 -20.82 -13.23 4.53
C GLY A 199 -20.52 -11.81 4.02
N SER A 200 -20.45 -10.82 4.92
CA SER A 200 -20.18 -9.43 4.54
C SER A 200 -18.77 -9.24 3.96
N ALA A 201 -17.76 -9.97 4.45
CA ALA A 201 -16.41 -9.90 3.91
C ALA A 201 -16.33 -10.48 2.49
N GLU A 202 -17.09 -11.54 2.18
CA GLU A 202 -17.10 -12.14 0.85
C GLU A 202 -17.75 -11.22 -0.19
N SER A 203 -18.89 -10.60 0.16
CA SER A 203 -19.54 -9.59 -0.68
C SER A 203 -18.62 -8.40 -0.93
N LEU A 204 -17.98 -7.88 0.11
CA LEU A 204 -17.05 -6.76 0.02
C LEU A 204 -15.83 -7.10 -0.86
N ARG A 205 -15.25 -8.28 -0.68
CA ARG A 205 -14.15 -8.79 -1.50
C ARG A 205 -14.53 -8.87 -2.98
N LEU A 206 -15.71 -9.40 -3.31
CA LEU A 206 -16.20 -9.47 -4.69
C LEU A 206 -16.34 -8.07 -5.31
N SER A 207 -16.88 -7.12 -4.54
CA SER A 207 -16.99 -5.72 -4.96
C SER A 207 -15.61 -5.13 -5.28
N TYR A 208 -14.64 -5.28 -4.39
CA TYR A 208 -13.28 -4.78 -4.62
C TYR A 208 -12.55 -5.48 -5.76
N ARG A 209 -12.70 -6.80 -5.89
CA ARG A 209 -12.07 -7.54 -6.99
C ARG A 209 -12.59 -7.09 -8.35
N THR A 210 -13.90 -6.86 -8.44
CA THR A 210 -14.56 -6.36 -9.66
C THR A 210 -14.15 -4.91 -9.96
N GLY A 211 -14.18 -4.04 -8.94
CA GLY A 211 -13.76 -2.65 -9.05
C GLY A 211 -12.29 -2.53 -9.47
N LEU A 212 -11.41 -3.37 -8.93
CA LEU A 212 -9.99 -3.41 -9.29
C LEU A 212 -9.80 -3.69 -10.78
N GLY A 213 -10.52 -4.69 -11.32
CA GLY A 213 -10.47 -5.01 -12.75
C GLY A 213 -10.85 -3.81 -13.62
N ARG A 214 -11.91 -3.08 -13.24
CA ARG A 214 -12.35 -1.87 -13.95
C ARG A 214 -11.33 -0.74 -13.87
N VAL A 215 -10.80 -0.45 -12.67
CA VAL A 215 -9.81 0.62 -12.45
C VAL A 215 -8.53 0.34 -13.24
N LEU A 216 -8.03 -0.89 -13.24
CA LEU A 216 -6.82 -1.27 -14.00
C LEU A 216 -7.01 -1.16 -15.51
N GLN A 217 -8.20 -1.49 -16.02
CA GLN A 217 -8.55 -1.30 -17.43
C GLN A 217 -8.47 0.19 -17.81
N LEU A 218 -9.08 1.06 -17.00
CA LEU A 218 -9.04 2.51 -17.23
C LEU A 218 -7.62 3.07 -17.11
N TYR A 219 -6.84 2.57 -16.14
CA TYR A 219 -5.48 3.01 -15.90
C TYR A 219 -4.54 2.70 -17.07
N THR A 220 -4.71 1.53 -17.69
CA THR A 220 -3.96 1.18 -18.92
C THR A 220 -4.21 2.20 -20.03
N GLY A 221 -5.48 2.62 -20.20
CA GLY A 221 -5.84 3.68 -21.15
C GLY A 221 -5.27 5.04 -20.76
N TYR A 222 -5.28 5.37 -19.46
CA TYR A 222 -4.70 6.59 -18.92
C TYR A 222 -3.19 6.68 -19.18
N LEU A 223 -2.42 5.62 -18.91
CA LEU A 223 -0.98 5.60 -19.18
C LEU A 223 -0.68 5.77 -20.66
N ARG A 224 -1.42 5.10 -21.54
CA ARG A 224 -1.25 5.26 -23.00
C ARG A 224 -1.49 6.69 -23.49
N ARG A 225 -2.34 7.46 -22.82
CA ARG A 225 -2.62 8.86 -23.16
C ARG A 225 -1.62 9.85 -22.57
N ASN A 226 -1.06 9.54 -21.40
CA ASN A 226 -0.25 10.49 -20.64
C ASN A 226 1.25 10.23 -20.73
N VAL A 227 1.67 9.00 -21.00
CA VAL A 227 3.08 8.69 -21.28
C VAL A 227 3.43 9.27 -22.65
N LYS A 228 4.32 10.27 -22.66
CA LYS A 228 4.74 10.97 -23.87
C LYS A 228 6.23 11.22 -23.85
N GLU A 229 6.82 11.24 -25.03
CA GLU A 229 8.18 11.69 -25.26
C GLU A 229 8.15 13.00 -26.05
N ARG A 230 8.84 14.03 -25.58
CA ARG A 230 9.04 15.28 -26.34
C ARG A 230 10.53 15.42 -26.67
N SER A 231 10.88 15.54 -27.94
CA SER A 231 12.25 15.88 -28.34
C SER A 231 12.56 17.35 -27.98
N ALA A 232 13.77 17.64 -27.49
CA ALA A 232 14.28 19.00 -27.46
C ALA A 232 14.37 19.55 -28.89
N THR A 233 14.01 20.82 -29.06
CA THR A 233 14.00 21.56 -30.32
C THR A 233 15.32 21.49 -31.09
N LEU A 234 15.23 21.69 -32.41
CA LEU A 234 16.19 21.55 -33.52
C LEU A 234 17.57 22.27 -33.42
N ASP A 235 18.11 22.55 -32.24
CA ASP A 235 19.41 23.21 -32.09
C ASP A 235 20.53 22.18 -31.81
N PRO A 236 21.65 22.16 -32.58
CA PRO A 236 22.55 21.02 -32.57
C PRO A 236 23.54 21.10 -31.41
N SER A 237 23.39 20.18 -30.45
CA SER A 237 24.51 19.38 -29.92
C SER A 237 24.08 18.39 -28.82
N ILE A 238 22.83 18.44 -28.32
CA ILE A 238 22.34 17.45 -27.36
C ILE A 238 20.89 17.07 -27.70
N LYS A 239 20.70 15.90 -28.33
CA LYS A 239 19.39 15.26 -28.55
C LYS A 239 18.82 14.75 -27.22
N ALA A 240 18.46 15.66 -26.32
CA ALA A 240 17.77 15.33 -25.07
C ALA A 240 16.26 15.23 -25.32
N GLY A 241 15.65 14.11 -24.94
CA GLY A 241 14.19 13.95 -24.88
C GLY A 241 13.65 14.26 -23.48
N PHE A 242 12.35 14.51 -23.38
CA PHE A 242 11.61 14.54 -22.12
C PHE A 242 10.66 13.37 -22.08
N LEU A 243 10.78 12.55 -21.03
CA LEU A 243 9.77 11.56 -20.69
C LEU A 243 8.76 12.24 -19.76
N ILE A 244 7.50 12.16 -20.14
CA ILE A 244 6.36 12.59 -19.35
C ILE A 244 5.59 11.33 -19.04
N THR A 245 5.33 11.03 -17.77
CA THR A 245 4.54 9.86 -17.35
C THR A 245 3.15 10.28 -16.86
N GLU A 246 3.05 11.50 -16.31
CA GLU A 246 1.81 12.16 -15.89
C GLU A 246 1.84 13.63 -16.31
N PRO A 247 0.68 14.33 -16.47
CA PRO A 247 0.61 15.69 -17.01
C PRO A 247 1.57 16.73 -16.40
N SER A 248 1.97 16.53 -15.14
CA SER A 248 2.86 17.44 -14.40
C SER A 248 4.22 16.84 -14.00
N LYS A 249 4.50 15.57 -14.36
CA LYS A 249 5.74 14.88 -14.00
C LYS A 249 6.59 14.61 -15.25
N LYS A 250 7.72 15.31 -15.34
CA LYS A 250 8.63 15.24 -16.50
C LYS A 250 10.08 15.05 -16.06
N VAL A 251 10.82 14.22 -16.79
CA VAL A 251 12.28 14.08 -16.61
C VAL A 251 12.99 14.25 -17.95
N ARG A 252 14.15 14.90 -17.93
CA ARG A 252 15.04 14.96 -19.10
C ARG A 252 15.81 13.64 -19.20
N HIS A 253 15.91 13.10 -20.40
CA HIS A 253 16.79 11.98 -20.73
C HIS A 253 17.56 12.28 -22.03
N ARG A 254 18.68 11.61 -22.26
CA ARG A 254 19.55 11.85 -23.44
C ARG A 254 19.51 10.73 -24.47
N VAL A 255 18.39 10.00 -24.49
CA VAL A 255 18.23 8.83 -25.36
C VAL A 255 18.06 9.30 -26.80
N VAL A 256 18.97 8.88 -27.67
CA VAL A 256 18.94 9.19 -29.10
C VAL A 256 18.23 8.06 -29.83
N HIS A 257 17.16 8.38 -30.55
CA HIS A 257 16.41 7.44 -31.36
C HIS A 257 15.86 8.15 -32.60
N ASN A 258 15.40 7.38 -33.59
CA ASN A 258 14.73 7.89 -34.78
C ASN A 258 13.33 8.38 -34.42
N ALA A 259 12.83 9.41 -35.12
CA ALA A 259 11.48 9.94 -34.90
C ALA A 259 10.38 8.87 -35.10
N CYS A 260 10.59 7.91 -36.01
CA CYS A 260 9.65 6.82 -36.20
C CYS A 260 9.60 5.81 -35.03
N GLN A 261 10.60 5.80 -34.14
CA GLN A 261 10.65 4.90 -32.97
C GLN A 261 9.83 5.43 -31.79
N THR A 262 9.45 6.71 -31.74
CA THR A 262 8.78 7.36 -30.60
C THR A 262 7.56 6.60 -30.10
N GLN A 263 6.65 6.19 -31.00
CA GLN A 263 5.43 5.49 -30.60
C GLN A 263 5.71 4.09 -30.03
N SER A 264 6.69 3.38 -30.60
CA SER A 264 7.12 2.08 -30.10
C SER A 264 7.83 2.20 -28.74
N ILE A 265 8.62 3.25 -28.53
CA ILE A 265 9.24 3.57 -27.24
C ILE A 265 8.17 3.84 -26.19
N ILE A 266 7.21 4.73 -26.47
CA ILE A 266 6.10 5.04 -25.56
C ILE A 266 5.33 3.76 -25.20
N GLY A 267 4.97 2.94 -26.19
CA GLY A 267 4.27 1.68 -25.97
C GLY A 267 5.05 0.71 -25.07
N ALA A 268 6.35 0.56 -25.32
CA ALA A 268 7.22 -0.30 -24.53
C ALA A 268 7.44 0.22 -23.10
N VAL A 269 7.59 1.53 -22.91
CA VAL A 269 7.70 2.17 -21.60
C VAL A 269 6.41 1.98 -20.80
N VAL A 270 5.23 2.18 -21.42
CA VAL A 270 3.94 1.90 -20.77
C VAL A 270 3.85 0.44 -20.33
N ALA A 271 4.24 -0.51 -21.19
CA ALA A 271 4.25 -1.93 -20.84
C ALA A 271 5.17 -2.22 -19.64
N ARG A 272 6.35 -1.58 -19.58
CA ARG A 272 7.29 -1.74 -18.48
C ARG A 272 6.81 -1.09 -17.18
N ILE A 273 6.15 0.08 -17.26
CA ILE A 273 5.47 0.70 -16.12
C ILE A 273 4.40 -0.25 -15.57
N LEU A 274 3.52 -0.80 -16.42
CA LEU A 274 2.48 -1.73 -16.02
C LEU A 274 3.06 -3.00 -15.38
N ALA A 275 4.14 -3.56 -15.94
CA ALA A 275 4.83 -4.70 -15.36
C ALA A 275 5.40 -4.39 -13.96
N ALA A 276 5.93 -3.18 -13.76
CA ALA A 276 6.47 -2.75 -12.47
C ALA A 276 5.40 -2.57 -11.37
N GLN A 277 4.13 -2.39 -11.73
CA GLN A 277 3.04 -2.24 -10.76
C GLN A 277 2.67 -3.54 -10.03
N ASN A 278 3.21 -4.69 -10.46
CA ASN A 278 2.98 -5.99 -9.86
C ASN A 278 1.49 -6.29 -9.57
N VAL A 279 0.64 -6.03 -10.57
CA VAL A 279 -0.84 -6.16 -10.49
C VAL A 279 -1.26 -7.52 -9.95
N ARG A 280 -0.55 -8.59 -10.33
CA ARG A 280 -0.84 -9.96 -9.88
C ARG A 280 -0.79 -10.10 -8.36
N THR A 281 0.16 -9.44 -7.68
CA THR A 281 0.23 -9.46 -6.21
C THR A 281 -1.02 -8.82 -5.60
N THR A 282 -1.47 -7.67 -6.12
CA THR A 282 -2.70 -7.02 -5.68
C THR A 282 -3.93 -7.89 -5.92
N GLU A 283 -4.06 -8.51 -7.09
CA GLU A 283 -5.17 -9.43 -7.38
C GLU A 283 -5.18 -10.64 -6.44
N THR A 284 -4.01 -11.24 -6.23
CA THR A 284 -3.84 -12.39 -5.33
C THR A 284 -4.26 -12.03 -3.91
N PHE A 285 -3.90 -10.83 -3.44
CA PHE A 285 -4.31 -10.33 -2.13
C PHE A 285 -5.83 -10.30 -1.97
N PHE A 286 -6.58 -9.82 -2.98
CA PHE A 286 -8.05 -9.80 -2.91
C PHE A 286 -8.70 -11.17 -3.18
N ASP A 287 -8.01 -12.10 -3.86
CA ASP A 287 -8.52 -13.44 -4.13
C ASP A 287 -8.29 -14.42 -2.96
N GLU A 288 -7.24 -14.21 -2.16
CA GLU A 288 -6.86 -15.10 -1.05
C GLU A 288 -7.95 -15.26 0.03
N PRO A 289 -8.62 -14.19 0.51
CA PRO A 289 -9.71 -14.31 1.47
C PRO A 289 -10.85 -15.22 1.00
N ALA A 290 -11.12 -15.33 -0.31
CA ALA A 290 -12.16 -16.23 -0.81
C ALA A 290 -11.92 -17.70 -0.41
N ARG A 291 -10.66 -18.11 -0.37
CA ARG A 291 -10.26 -19.49 -0.06
C ARG A 291 -9.96 -19.70 1.41
N LEU A 292 -9.56 -18.64 2.10
CA LEU A 292 -8.98 -18.71 3.45
C LEU A 292 -9.75 -17.92 4.50
N ILE A 293 -10.97 -17.45 4.21
CA ILE A 293 -11.75 -16.60 5.15
C ILE A 293 -11.89 -17.25 6.53
N ASP A 294 -12.13 -18.56 6.59
CA ASP A 294 -12.20 -19.30 7.86
C ASP A 294 -10.89 -19.28 8.63
N LYS A 295 -9.75 -19.36 7.93
CA LYS A 295 -8.45 -19.26 8.59
C LYS A 295 -8.23 -17.86 9.13
N PHE A 296 -8.51 -16.83 8.32
CA PHE A 296 -8.42 -15.44 8.77
C PHE A 296 -9.29 -15.21 10.01
N VAL A 297 -10.57 -15.56 9.98
CA VAL A 297 -11.49 -15.35 11.11
C VAL A 297 -11.07 -16.13 12.37
N ARG A 298 -10.43 -17.30 12.22
CA ARG A 298 -9.99 -18.12 13.37
C ARG A 298 -8.66 -17.69 13.98
N GLN A 299 -7.91 -16.77 13.36
CA GLN A 299 -6.67 -16.25 13.95
C GLN A 299 -6.94 -15.56 15.29
N ARG A 300 -6.14 -15.91 16.30
CA ARG A 300 -6.26 -15.40 17.69
C ARG A 300 -4.91 -15.04 18.30
N GLU A 301 -3.86 -15.00 17.49
CA GLU A 301 -2.49 -14.79 17.94
C GLU A 301 -2.37 -13.48 18.71
N HIS A 302 -1.85 -13.57 19.92
CA HIS A 302 -1.59 -12.42 20.78
C HIS A 302 -0.21 -11.84 20.48
N PHE A 303 -0.02 -10.57 20.82
CA PHE A 303 1.29 -9.96 20.90
C PHE A 303 1.63 -9.73 22.38
N GLU A 304 2.83 -10.10 22.80
CA GLU A 304 3.25 -9.99 24.19
C GLU A 304 4.59 -9.26 24.28
N LEU A 305 4.65 -8.25 25.16
CA LEU A 305 5.89 -7.61 25.56
C LEU A 305 6.67 -8.54 26.51
N PRO A 306 8.01 -8.52 26.49
CA PRO A 306 8.81 -9.30 27.41
C PRO A 306 8.47 -8.92 28.86
N THR A 307 8.11 -9.91 29.67
CA THR A 307 7.92 -9.67 31.10
C THR A 307 9.29 -9.50 31.75
N ARG A 308 9.45 -8.45 32.58
CA ARG A 308 10.72 -8.11 33.28
C ARG A 308 11.31 -9.24 34.16
N ASN A 309 10.57 -10.35 34.36
CA ASN A 309 11.01 -11.49 35.16
C ASN A 309 11.73 -12.59 34.36
N ALA A 310 11.74 -12.55 33.03
CA ALA A 310 12.42 -13.57 32.21
C ALA A 310 13.96 -13.41 32.17
N SER A 311 14.52 -12.30 32.64
CA SER A 311 15.95 -11.99 32.61
C SER A 311 16.69 -12.21 33.93
N ARG A 312 16.10 -12.94 34.91
CA ARG A 312 16.76 -13.31 36.17
C ARG A 312 17.32 -14.73 36.20
N HIS A 313 17.18 -15.49 35.12
CA HIS A 313 17.74 -16.83 34.98
C HIS A 313 18.51 -16.96 33.67
N SER A 314 19.67 -16.29 33.62
CA SER A 314 20.77 -16.60 32.71
C SER A 314 22.07 -16.17 33.36
#